data_AF-A0A0D1XZI2-F1
#
_entry.id   AF-A0A0D1XZI2-F1
#
_cell.length_a   1.000
_cell.length_b   1.000
_cell.length_c   1.000
_cell.angle_alpha   90.00
_cell.angle_beta   90.00
_cell.angle_gamma   90.00
#
_symmetry.space_group_name_H-M   'P 1'
#
loop_
_entity.id
_entity.type
_entity.pdbx_description
1 polymer ?
#
loop_
_entity_poly.entity_id
_entity_poly.type
_entity_poly.pdbx_seq_one_letter_code
_entity_poly.pdbx_strand_id
1 'polypeptide(L)'
;MQYYSVVVVAALAALGSTQSAPDFPIDVTSSLRVNYENGPTLGNNPGVMLTREDTLDAPTGLGPRGTTRQGTYVLIMVDQDVQLEEGADRVQLLHYLQPNLFGSEILFYDESAPNATTATGAPYIAPNPPAGDIAHKYTFLMYRQPVGFEIPSEFASINPPATVNDRIGFDVEAFVRAAGLVDIIGATWFQVQNNATDDSSSSSGGSSSTTESSASTTTESDSGSQTSAAESTSTIATATATTSGDSSSTGTGAGSTASATASATGTNDNAAGMVTASGSLSQMASAIILAAFGMWFL
;
A
#
# COMPACT_ATOMS: atom_id res chain seq x y z
N MET A 1 0.15 62.68 -22.14
CA MET A 1 -0.20 61.61 -21.19
C MET A 1 0.24 60.30 -21.79
N GLN A 2 1.25 59.64 -21.21
CA GLN A 2 1.75 58.34 -21.69
C GLN A 2 1.07 57.26 -20.84
N TYR A 3 0.35 56.35 -21.49
CA TYR A 3 -0.28 55.20 -20.84
C TYR A 3 0.67 54.01 -20.95
N TYR A 4 1.20 53.57 -19.81
CA TYR A 4 1.94 52.30 -19.73
C TYR A 4 0.93 51.16 -19.66
N SER A 5 0.94 50.28 -20.67
CA SER A 5 0.22 49.00 -20.61
C SER A 5 1.02 48.03 -19.74
N VAL A 6 0.46 47.64 -18.61
CA VAL A 6 0.97 46.54 -17.79
C VAL A 6 0.36 45.26 -18.33
N VAL A 7 1.17 44.42 -18.97
CA VAL A 7 0.79 43.04 -19.31
C VAL A 7 1.02 42.19 -18.06
N VAL A 8 -0.07 41.78 -17.40
CA VAL A 8 -0.03 40.80 -16.32
C VAL A 8 -0.01 39.40 -16.95
N VAL A 9 1.14 38.72 -16.86
CA VAL A 9 1.25 37.30 -17.20
C VAL A 9 0.81 36.50 -15.98
N ALA A 10 -0.42 35.99 -16.01
CA ALA A 10 -0.88 35.01 -15.03
C ALA A 10 -0.24 33.66 -15.35
N ALA A 11 0.74 33.24 -14.55
CA ALA A 11 1.26 31.88 -14.59
C ALA A 11 0.20 30.93 -14.01
N LEU A 12 -0.47 30.18 -14.89
CA LEU A 12 -1.41 29.15 -14.49
C LEU A 12 -0.60 27.89 -14.12
N ALA A 13 -0.28 27.73 -12.84
CA ALA A 13 0.27 26.48 -12.33
C ALA A 13 -0.83 25.42 -12.39
N ALA A 14 -0.76 24.52 -13.37
CA ALA A 14 -1.59 23.32 -13.36
C ALA A 14 -1.13 22.45 -12.19
N LEU A 15 -1.89 22.44 -11.09
CA LEU A 15 -1.71 21.49 -10.01
C LEU A 15 -2.09 20.11 -10.55
N GLY A 16 -1.13 19.39 -11.12
CA GLY A 16 -1.28 17.95 -11.30
C GLY A 16 -1.44 17.35 -9.89
N SER A 17 -2.57 16.69 -9.63
CA SER A 17 -2.78 15.98 -8.36
C SER A 17 -1.90 14.73 -8.34
N THR A 18 -0.64 14.89 -7.95
CA THR A 18 0.24 13.75 -7.70
C THR A 18 -0.37 12.86 -6.62
N GLN A 19 -0.29 11.56 -6.87
CA GLN A 19 -0.76 10.50 -5.99
C GLN A 19 0.39 9.91 -5.16
N SER A 20 1.64 10.26 -5.45
CA SER A 20 2.76 10.12 -4.54
C SER A 20 2.79 11.29 -3.55
N ALA A 21 3.46 11.11 -2.41
CA ALA A 21 3.62 12.18 -1.45
C ALA A 21 4.49 13.33 -2.00
N PRO A 22 4.33 14.56 -1.50
CA PRO A 22 5.26 15.65 -1.81
C PRO A 22 6.72 15.23 -1.57
N ASP A 23 7.59 15.64 -2.49
CA ASP A 23 9.03 15.38 -2.49
C ASP A 23 9.45 13.88 -2.56
N PHE A 24 8.48 12.98 -2.78
CA PHE A 24 8.77 11.57 -2.99
C PHE A 24 9.45 11.37 -4.36
N PRO A 25 10.50 10.53 -4.47
CA PRO A 25 11.35 10.48 -5.68
C PRO A 25 10.66 9.90 -6.92
N ILE A 26 9.48 9.29 -6.78
CA ILE A 26 8.72 8.70 -7.89
C ILE A 26 7.38 9.46 -8.00
N ASP A 27 7.26 10.28 -9.03
CA ASP A 27 6.04 11.03 -9.34
C ASP A 27 5.01 10.17 -10.06
N VAL A 28 3.83 10.01 -9.45
CA VAL A 28 2.77 9.14 -9.97
C VAL A 28 1.46 9.88 -10.00
N THR A 29 0.78 9.92 -11.16
CA THR A 29 -0.52 10.60 -11.30
C THR A 29 -1.71 9.65 -11.27
N SER A 30 -1.49 8.35 -11.47
CA SER A 30 -2.53 7.33 -11.34
C SER A 30 -2.76 6.95 -9.89
N SER A 31 -4.04 6.91 -9.49
CA SER A 31 -4.45 6.57 -8.12
C SER A 31 -4.43 5.06 -7.90
N LEU A 32 -3.81 4.64 -6.81
CA LEU A 32 -3.91 3.32 -6.22
C LEU A 32 -4.90 3.36 -5.06
N ARG A 33 -5.72 2.32 -4.92
CA ARG A 33 -6.50 2.12 -3.70
C ARG A 33 -5.86 1.04 -2.84
N VAL A 34 -5.83 1.29 -1.54
CA VAL A 34 -5.48 0.31 -0.52
C VAL A 34 -6.51 0.40 0.60
N ASN A 35 -6.83 -0.73 1.21
CA ASN A 35 -7.82 -0.82 2.28
C ASN A 35 -7.17 -1.31 3.57
N TYR A 36 -7.16 -0.46 4.59
CA TYR A 36 -6.88 -0.89 5.96
C TYR A 36 -8.15 -1.49 6.57
N GLU A 37 -8.02 -2.57 7.34
CA GLU A 37 -9.17 -3.25 7.95
C GLU A 37 -9.88 -2.37 8.98
N ASN A 38 -9.10 -1.70 9.84
CA ASN A 38 -9.60 -0.83 10.91
C ASN A 38 -9.68 0.65 10.49
N GLY A 39 -9.22 0.98 9.28
CA GLY A 39 -9.09 2.34 8.78
C GLY A 39 -9.91 2.61 7.51
N PRO A 40 -9.74 3.79 6.90
CA PRO A 40 -10.40 4.12 5.64
C PRO A 40 -9.73 3.42 4.44
N THR A 41 -10.49 3.27 3.35
CA THR A 41 -9.90 2.97 2.04
C THR A 41 -9.21 4.22 1.49
N LEU A 42 -7.92 4.12 1.17
CA LEU A 42 -7.14 5.19 0.54
C LEU A 42 -7.32 5.20 -0.99
N GLY A 43 -6.85 6.27 -1.63
CA GLY A 43 -6.77 6.41 -3.09
C GLY A 43 -7.51 7.62 -3.66
N ASN A 44 -8.69 7.98 -3.13
CA ASN A 44 -9.43 9.14 -3.65
C ASN A 44 -8.89 10.48 -3.12
N ASN A 45 -8.37 10.47 -1.89
CA ASN A 45 -7.84 11.63 -1.20
C ASN A 45 -6.44 11.28 -0.70
N PRO A 46 -5.39 11.47 -1.51
CA PRO A 46 -4.02 11.27 -1.05
C PRO A 46 -3.67 12.30 0.05
N GLY A 47 -2.85 11.90 1.02
CA GLY A 47 -2.36 12.74 2.10
C GLY A 47 -3.24 12.83 3.34
N VAL A 48 -4.28 12.01 3.44
CA VAL A 48 -5.13 11.95 4.64
C VAL A 48 -4.31 11.58 5.89
N MET A 49 -4.69 12.15 7.03
CA MET A 49 -4.14 11.75 8.33
C MET A 49 -4.85 10.49 8.81
N LEU A 50 -4.08 9.45 9.12
CA LEU A 50 -4.54 8.23 9.80
C LEU A 50 -3.99 8.18 11.22
N THR A 51 -4.71 7.50 12.11
CA THR A 51 -4.20 7.17 13.43
C THR A 51 -3.22 5.98 13.34
N ARG A 52 -2.39 5.77 14.36
CA ARG A 52 -1.51 4.58 14.41
C ARG A 52 -2.35 3.30 14.45
N GLU A 53 -3.46 3.37 15.18
CA GLU A 53 -4.42 2.29 15.38
C GLU A 53 -5.08 1.85 14.06
N ASP A 54 -5.38 2.78 13.15
CA ASP A 54 -5.92 2.46 11.82
C ASP A 54 -4.97 1.60 10.97
N THR A 55 -3.67 1.63 11.30
CA THR A 55 -2.59 1.11 10.45
C THR A 55 -1.83 -0.07 11.06
N LEU A 56 -2.35 -0.67 12.13
CA LEU A 56 -1.69 -1.79 12.83
C LEU A 56 -1.48 -3.00 11.92
N ASP A 57 -2.48 -3.32 11.11
CA ASP A 57 -2.46 -4.44 10.18
C ASP A 57 -2.09 -4.01 8.76
N ALA A 58 -1.45 -4.91 8.01
CA ALA A 58 -1.09 -4.64 6.62
C ALA A 58 -2.35 -4.40 5.77
N PRO A 59 -2.36 -3.40 4.86
CA PRO A 59 -3.54 -3.13 4.06
C PRO A 59 -3.70 -4.15 2.93
N THR A 60 -4.94 -4.32 2.49
CA THR A 60 -5.26 -5.03 1.24
C THR A 60 -5.06 -4.10 0.05
N GLY A 61 -4.21 -4.49 -0.89
CA GLY A 61 -4.05 -3.78 -2.16
C GLY A 61 -5.24 -4.02 -3.09
N LEU A 62 -5.72 -2.97 -3.75
CA LEU A 62 -6.78 -3.09 -4.75
C LEU A 62 -6.22 -2.82 -6.14
N GLY A 63 -6.50 -3.73 -7.07
CA GLY A 63 -6.16 -3.57 -8.48
C GLY A 63 -7.02 -2.51 -9.19
N PRO A 64 -6.81 -2.32 -10.50
CA PRO A 64 -7.55 -1.34 -11.29
C PRO A 64 -9.08 -1.49 -11.14
N ARG A 65 -9.77 -0.37 -10.89
CA ARG A 65 -11.24 -0.34 -10.69
C ARG A 65 -11.98 -1.03 -11.83
N GLY A 66 -12.90 -1.94 -11.50
CA GLY A 66 -13.78 -2.58 -12.47
C GLY A 66 -13.10 -3.55 -13.43
N THR A 67 -11.83 -3.90 -13.21
CA THR A 67 -11.17 -4.94 -14.01
C THR A 67 -11.67 -6.32 -13.61
N THR A 68 -11.98 -7.15 -14.60
CA THR A 68 -12.18 -8.60 -14.40
C THR A 68 -10.94 -9.41 -14.77
N ARG A 69 -9.93 -8.75 -15.36
CA ARG A 69 -8.68 -9.39 -15.75
C ARG A 69 -7.78 -9.55 -14.53
N GLN A 70 -7.42 -10.78 -14.25
CA GLN A 70 -6.53 -11.10 -13.15
C GLN A 70 -5.08 -10.71 -13.45
N GLY A 71 -4.30 -10.57 -12.39
CA GLY A 71 -2.90 -10.27 -12.51
C GLY A 71 -2.09 -10.36 -11.25
N THR A 72 -0.77 -10.44 -11.43
CA THR A 72 0.23 -10.49 -10.36
C THR A 72 0.91 -9.13 -10.22
N TYR A 73 1.04 -8.66 -8.99
CA TYR A 73 1.50 -7.31 -8.66
C TYR A 73 2.50 -7.33 -7.50
N VAL A 74 3.25 -6.23 -7.39
CA VAL A 74 4.15 -5.93 -6.26
C VAL A 74 3.66 -4.64 -5.60
N LEU A 75 3.37 -4.70 -4.30
CA LEU A 75 3.02 -3.54 -3.48
C LEU A 75 4.24 -3.12 -2.65
N ILE A 76 4.55 -1.83 -2.63
CA ILE A 76 5.65 -1.24 -1.87
C ILE A 76 5.09 -0.12 -0.99
N MET A 77 5.52 -0.04 0.26
CA MET A 77 5.22 1.05 1.19
C MET A 77 6.52 1.64 1.74
N VAL A 78 6.67 2.95 1.61
CA VAL A 78 7.88 3.66 2.04
C VAL A 78 7.49 4.85 2.91
N ASP A 79 8.11 4.96 4.08
CA ASP A 79 8.21 6.20 4.85
C ASP A 79 9.41 6.97 4.34
N GLN A 80 9.26 8.24 3.99
CA GLN A 80 10.36 9.10 3.51
C GLN A 80 10.87 10.09 4.56
N ASP A 81 10.26 10.08 5.75
CA ASP A 81 10.49 11.08 6.78
C ASP A 81 11.23 10.51 8.00
N VAL A 82 11.97 9.41 7.88
CA VAL A 82 12.75 8.89 9.01
C VAL A 82 13.95 9.79 9.27
N GLN A 83 14.11 10.24 10.51
CA GLN A 83 15.29 10.98 10.97
C GLN A 83 16.02 10.14 12.00
N LEU A 84 17.29 9.82 11.73
CA LEU A 84 18.11 8.96 12.60
C LEU A 84 18.56 9.67 13.87
N GLU A 85 18.84 10.97 13.75
CA GLU A 85 19.28 11.84 14.83
C GLU A 85 18.67 13.24 14.62
N GLU A 86 18.38 13.96 15.71
CA GLU A 86 17.79 15.30 15.62
C GLU A 86 18.60 16.22 14.70
N GLY A 87 17.93 16.79 13.70
CA GLY A 87 18.55 17.68 12.71
C GLY A 87 19.28 16.99 11.56
N ALA A 88 19.39 15.66 11.54
CA ALA A 88 19.91 14.91 10.40
C ALA A 88 18.94 14.95 9.20
N ASP A 89 19.45 14.72 7.99
CA ASP A 89 18.60 14.60 6.82
C ASP A 89 17.62 13.44 6.97
N ARG A 90 16.40 13.62 6.43
CA ARG A 90 15.36 12.60 6.41
C ARG A 90 15.73 11.53 5.37
N VAL A 91 15.55 10.27 5.73
CA VAL A 91 15.84 9.11 4.90
C VAL A 91 14.60 8.22 4.76
N GLN A 92 14.65 7.34 3.77
CA GLN A 92 13.57 6.41 3.51
C GLN A 92 13.68 5.15 4.40
N LEU A 93 12.53 4.60 4.80
CA LEU A 93 12.37 3.32 5.45
C LEU A 93 11.35 2.48 4.69
N LEU A 94 11.75 1.26 4.31
CA LEU A 94 10.82 0.29 3.71
C LEU A 94 9.92 -0.34 4.77
N HIS A 95 8.64 0.06 4.76
CA HIS A 95 7.62 -0.49 5.65
C HIS A 95 7.05 -1.80 5.14
N TYR A 96 6.90 -1.95 3.82
CA TYR A 96 6.29 -3.14 3.23
C TYR A 96 6.77 -3.35 1.81
N LEU A 97 7.10 -4.59 1.47
CA LEU A 97 7.30 -5.05 0.10
C LEU A 97 6.59 -6.39 -0.04
N GLN A 98 5.50 -6.43 -0.80
CA GLN A 98 4.71 -7.64 -1.00
C GLN A 98 4.65 -7.99 -2.49
N PRO A 99 5.50 -8.92 -2.94
CA PRO A 99 5.34 -9.54 -4.24
C PRO A 99 4.22 -10.59 -4.21
N ASN A 100 3.93 -11.16 -5.38
CA ASN A 100 3.00 -12.26 -5.56
C ASN A 100 1.56 -11.93 -5.13
N LEU A 101 1.15 -10.65 -5.21
CA LEU A 101 -0.24 -10.25 -5.03
C LEU A 101 -1.03 -10.57 -6.30
N PHE A 102 -2.00 -11.48 -6.21
CA PHE A 102 -2.79 -11.94 -7.33
C PHE A 102 -4.28 -11.62 -7.15
N GLY A 103 -4.91 -11.24 -8.26
CA GLY A 103 -6.35 -10.99 -8.31
C GLY A 103 -6.73 -10.02 -9.40
N SER A 104 -7.96 -9.53 -9.34
CA SER A 104 -8.49 -8.54 -10.28
C SER A 104 -8.61 -7.18 -9.59
N GLU A 105 -9.75 -6.91 -8.95
CA GLU A 105 -9.97 -5.68 -8.19
C GLU A 105 -9.49 -5.80 -6.72
N ILE A 106 -9.65 -6.98 -6.11
CA ILE A 106 -9.09 -7.28 -4.77
C ILE A 106 -7.92 -8.24 -4.97
N LEU A 107 -6.79 -7.94 -4.35
CA LEU A 107 -5.55 -8.70 -4.49
C LEU A 107 -5.20 -9.42 -3.20
N PHE A 108 -4.77 -10.67 -3.31
CA PHE A 108 -4.33 -11.50 -2.19
C PHE A 108 -2.98 -12.12 -2.52
N TYR A 109 -2.18 -12.42 -1.51
CA TYR A 109 -0.98 -13.24 -1.73
C TYR A 109 -1.39 -14.61 -2.27
N ASP A 110 -0.74 -15.03 -3.36
CA ASP A 110 -0.95 -16.35 -3.96
C ASP A 110 0.36 -16.88 -4.56
N GLU A 111 0.96 -17.86 -3.89
CA GLU A 111 2.18 -18.53 -4.33
C GLU A 111 1.98 -19.41 -5.59
N SER A 112 0.73 -19.71 -5.93
CA SER A 112 0.36 -20.52 -7.10
C SER A 112 -0.05 -19.67 -8.31
N ALA A 113 -0.01 -18.34 -8.18
CA ALA A 113 -0.39 -17.44 -9.26
C ALA A 113 0.51 -17.63 -10.50
N PRO A 114 0.00 -17.41 -11.74
CA PRO A 114 0.74 -17.68 -12.97
C PRO A 114 2.10 -16.98 -13.12
N ASN A 115 2.36 -15.91 -12.37
CA ASN A 115 3.64 -15.21 -12.34
C ASN A 115 4.20 -15.08 -10.92
N ALA A 116 3.80 -15.95 -10.00
CA ALA A 116 4.38 -16.00 -8.66
C ALA A 116 5.85 -16.43 -8.72
N THR A 117 6.63 -15.96 -7.76
CA THR A 117 8.07 -16.22 -7.64
C THR A 117 8.42 -16.58 -6.21
N THR A 118 9.67 -16.96 -5.95
CA THR A 118 10.18 -17.21 -4.60
C THR A 118 10.56 -15.94 -3.84
N ALA A 119 10.41 -14.76 -4.45
CA ALA A 119 10.67 -13.49 -3.77
C ALA A 119 9.71 -13.35 -2.58
N THR A 120 10.27 -13.29 -1.38
CA THR A 120 9.48 -13.21 -0.14
C THR A 120 9.01 -11.79 0.17
N GLY A 121 9.68 -10.79 -0.38
CA GLY A 121 9.43 -9.39 -0.01
C GLY A 121 9.94 -9.04 1.38
N ALA A 122 9.42 -7.96 1.95
CA ALA A 122 9.71 -7.46 3.28
C ALA A 122 8.38 -7.35 4.06
N PRO A 123 8.18 -8.11 5.15
CA PRO A 123 6.94 -8.10 5.93
C PRO A 123 6.55 -6.71 6.43
N TYR A 124 5.25 -6.45 6.51
CA TYR A 124 4.69 -5.17 6.93
C TYR A 124 5.18 -4.76 8.32
N ILE A 125 5.61 -3.50 8.43
CA ILE A 125 5.88 -2.80 9.70
C ILE A 125 4.83 -1.69 9.81
N ALA A 126 4.09 -1.64 10.90
CA ALA A 126 3.10 -0.58 11.12
C ALA A 126 3.79 0.79 11.27
N PRO A 127 3.21 1.87 10.72
CA PRO A 127 3.59 3.25 11.03
C PRO A 127 3.75 3.50 12.53
N ASN A 128 4.94 3.96 12.93
CA ASN A 128 5.21 4.32 14.32
C ASN A 128 6.21 5.48 14.39
N PRO A 129 5.83 6.67 13.88
CA PRO A 129 6.71 7.83 13.93
C PRO A 129 7.09 8.17 15.38
N PRO A 130 8.29 8.71 15.63
CA PRO A 130 8.70 9.12 16.96
C PRO A 130 7.73 10.13 17.58
N ALA A 131 7.58 10.04 18.91
CA ALA A 131 6.78 10.99 19.68
C ALA A 131 7.32 12.42 19.52
N GLY A 132 6.41 13.37 19.23
CA GLY A 132 6.78 14.78 19.07
C GLY A 132 7.41 15.14 17.73
N ASP A 133 7.60 14.17 16.83
CA ASP A 133 8.06 14.42 15.47
C ASP A 133 6.93 14.99 14.57
N ILE A 134 7.28 15.42 13.37
CA ILE A 134 6.32 15.77 12.32
C ILE A 134 5.44 14.56 11.97
N ALA A 135 4.37 14.80 11.24
CA ALA A 135 3.66 13.70 10.60
C ALA A 135 4.55 13.10 9.50
N HIS A 136 4.81 11.79 9.59
CA HIS A 136 5.55 11.06 8.56
C HIS A 136 4.63 10.72 7.39
N LYS A 137 5.15 10.83 6.17
CA LYS A 137 4.46 10.55 4.90
C LYS A 137 4.79 9.13 4.45
N TYR A 138 3.75 8.31 4.34
CA TYR A 138 3.85 6.92 3.90
C TYR A 138 3.26 6.79 2.50
N THR A 139 4.11 6.48 1.52
CA THR A 139 3.70 6.32 0.12
C THR A 139 3.61 4.85 -0.25
N PHE A 140 2.46 4.47 -0.81
CA PHE A 140 2.27 3.19 -1.48
C PHE A 140 2.52 3.33 -2.98
N LEU A 141 3.22 2.35 -3.54
CA LEU A 141 3.37 2.14 -4.99
C LEU A 141 2.91 0.73 -5.33
N MET A 142 2.15 0.58 -6.41
CA MET A 142 1.81 -0.73 -6.96
C MET A 142 2.34 -0.85 -8.37
N TYR A 143 3.05 -1.94 -8.65
CA TYR A 143 3.57 -2.28 -9.97
C TYR A 143 3.00 -3.60 -10.44
N ARG A 144 2.90 -3.75 -11.76
CA ARG A 144 2.78 -5.08 -12.35
C ARG A 144 4.06 -5.86 -12.06
N GLN A 145 3.92 -7.08 -11.55
CA GLN A 145 5.08 -7.93 -11.29
C GLN A 145 5.71 -8.36 -12.62
N PRO A 146 7.00 -8.11 -12.86
CA PRO A 146 7.70 -8.59 -14.04
C PRO A 146 7.84 -10.12 -13.99
N VAL A 147 8.05 -10.74 -15.15
CA VAL A 147 8.26 -12.18 -15.22
C VAL A 147 9.57 -12.55 -14.55
N GLY A 148 9.55 -13.54 -13.65
CA GLY A 148 10.74 -13.95 -12.90
C GLY A 148 11.25 -12.88 -11.95
N PHE A 149 10.35 -12.07 -11.38
CA PHE A 149 10.68 -11.08 -10.35
C PHE A 149 11.53 -11.68 -9.24
N GLU A 150 12.64 -11.03 -8.94
CA GLU A 150 13.52 -11.32 -7.82
C GLU A 150 13.90 -10.01 -7.13
N ILE A 151 14.24 -10.10 -5.85
CA ILE A 151 14.80 -8.95 -5.13
C ILE A 151 16.27 -8.83 -5.55
N PRO A 152 16.69 -7.68 -6.11
CA PRO A 152 18.07 -7.52 -6.57
C PRO A 152 19.05 -7.71 -5.42
N SER A 153 20.21 -8.30 -5.72
CA SER A 153 21.20 -8.72 -4.72
C SER A 153 21.73 -7.57 -3.84
N GLU A 154 21.81 -6.37 -4.40
CA GLU A 154 22.20 -5.13 -3.73
C GLU A 154 21.17 -4.67 -2.67
N PHE A 155 19.93 -5.16 -2.75
CA PHE A 155 18.87 -4.94 -1.76
C PHE A 155 18.62 -6.16 -0.88
N ALA A 156 19.53 -7.15 -0.85
CA ALA A 156 19.33 -8.37 -0.07
C ALA A 156 19.16 -8.14 1.44
N SER A 157 19.56 -6.98 1.97
CA SER A 157 19.37 -6.61 3.38
C SER A 157 17.89 -6.51 3.80
N ILE A 158 16.96 -6.29 2.86
CA ILE A 158 15.53 -6.21 3.18
C ILE A 158 14.86 -7.59 3.27
N ASN A 159 15.56 -8.65 2.83
CA ASN A 159 15.03 -10.01 2.83
C ASN A 159 14.94 -10.58 4.26
N PRO A 160 13.86 -11.29 4.61
CA PRO A 160 13.72 -11.96 5.88
C PRO A 160 14.89 -12.91 6.19
N PRO A 161 15.42 -12.91 7.43
CA PRO A 161 15.01 -12.06 8.55
C PRO A 161 15.69 -10.67 8.52
N ALA A 162 14.96 -9.65 8.06
CA ALA A 162 15.39 -8.25 8.08
C ALA A 162 14.73 -7.50 9.25
N THR A 163 15.52 -6.76 10.01
CA THR A 163 15.06 -5.86 11.07
C THR A 163 14.59 -4.53 10.49
N VAL A 164 14.03 -3.65 11.33
CA VAL A 164 13.71 -2.27 10.94
C VAL A 164 14.97 -1.54 10.49
N ASN A 165 16.09 -1.71 11.20
CA ASN A 165 17.35 -1.03 10.92
C ASN A 165 17.93 -1.42 9.56
N ASP A 166 17.78 -2.67 9.14
CA ASP A 166 18.27 -3.16 7.83
C ASP A 166 17.54 -2.53 6.63
N ARG A 167 16.40 -1.86 6.90
CA ARG A 167 15.52 -1.23 5.92
C ARG A 167 15.60 0.29 5.92
N ILE A 168 16.33 0.90 6.86
CA ILE A 168 16.56 2.35 6.89
C ILE A 168 17.58 2.71 5.81
N GLY A 169 17.35 3.83 5.12
CA GLY A 169 18.13 4.24 3.96
C GLY A 169 17.74 3.51 2.67
N PHE A 170 16.59 2.82 2.65
CA PHE A 170 16.10 2.14 1.45
C PHE A 170 15.87 3.14 0.31
N ASP A 171 16.53 2.95 -0.83
CA ASP A 171 16.32 3.79 -2.00
C ASP A 171 15.27 3.16 -2.93
N VAL A 172 14.04 3.65 -2.85
CA VAL A 172 12.93 3.12 -3.67
C VAL A 172 13.16 3.32 -5.17
N GLU A 173 13.77 4.42 -5.60
CA GLU A 173 14.01 4.71 -7.02
C GLU A 173 15.09 3.77 -7.58
N ALA A 174 16.16 3.54 -6.83
CA ALA A 174 17.18 2.55 -7.19
C ALA A 174 16.60 1.13 -7.17
N PHE A 175 15.75 0.79 -6.20
CA PHE A 175 15.13 -0.53 -6.11
C PHE A 175 14.23 -0.82 -7.31
N VAL A 176 13.28 0.07 -7.64
CA VAL A 176 12.35 -0.17 -8.77
C VAL A 176 13.08 -0.32 -10.09
N ARG A 177 14.16 0.44 -10.29
CA ARG A 177 15.03 0.37 -11.45
C ARG A 177 15.81 -0.95 -11.51
N ALA A 178 16.43 -1.36 -10.40
CA ALA A 178 17.19 -2.61 -10.34
C ALA A 178 16.30 -3.85 -10.46
N ALA A 179 15.10 -3.81 -9.89
CA ALA A 179 14.13 -4.91 -9.90
C ALA A 179 13.29 -5.00 -11.18
N GLY A 180 13.49 -4.10 -12.15
CA GLY A 180 12.77 -4.10 -13.42
C GLY A 180 11.28 -3.76 -13.29
N LEU A 181 10.90 -2.99 -12.26
CA LEU A 181 9.52 -2.55 -12.02
C LEU A 181 9.19 -1.34 -12.91
N VAL A 182 8.75 -1.61 -14.14
CA VAL A 182 8.51 -0.55 -15.16
C VAL A 182 7.04 -0.20 -15.37
N ASP A 183 6.12 -1.10 -15.04
CA ASP A 183 4.68 -0.94 -15.30
C ASP A 183 3.97 -0.56 -14.00
N ILE A 184 3.90 0.76 -13.74
CA ILE A 184 3.27 1.30 -12.55
C ILE A 184 1.75 1.35 -12.69
N ILE A 185 1.06 0.77 -11.72
CA ILE A 185 -0.41 0.78 -11.65
C ILE A 185 -0.89 2.10 -11.04
N GLY A 186 -0.26 2.53 -9.96
CA GLY A 186 -0.55 3.80 -9.31
C GLY A 186 0.11 3.94 -7.95
N ALA A 187 -0.16 5.07 -7.33
CA ALA A 187 0.28 5.40 -5.98
C ALA A 187 -0.87 5.95 -5.13
N THR A 188 -0.68 5.94 -3.82
CA THR A 188 -1.44 6.76 -2.88
C THR A 188 -0.56 6.98 -1.66
N TRP A 189 -0.86 7.98 -0.84
CA TRP A 189 -0.11 8.21 0.38
C TRP A 189 -1.02 8.72 1.48
N PHE A 190 -0.52 8.63 2.71
CA PHE A 190 -1.18 9.11 3.91
C PHE A 190 -0.11 9.59 4.90
N GLN A 191 -0.57 10.16 6.00
CA GLN A 191 0.26 10.67 7.08
C GLN A 191 -0.11 10.04 8.40
N VAL A 192 0.89 9.81 9.25
CA VAL A 192 0.70 9.41 10.65
C VAL A 192 1.59 10.29 11.51
N GLN A 193 1.07 10.75 12.64
CA GLN A 193 1.83 11.51 13.63
C GLN A 193 1.64 10.91 15.01
N ASN A 194 2.71 10.92 15.80
CA ASN A 194 2.64 10.54 17.21
C ASN A 194 2.66 11.81 18.08
N ASN A 195 1.46 12.28 18.43
CA ASN A 195 1.26 13.48 19.24
C ASN A 195 1.46 13.27 20.74
N ALA A 196 1.97 12.11 21.17
CA ALA A 196 2.35 11.90 22.57
C ALA A 196 3.57 12.76 22.89
N THR A 197 3.37 14.05 23.17
CA THR A 197 4.37 14.90 23.80
C THR A 197 4.69 14.35 25.19
N ASP A 198 5.91 14.59 25.70
CA ASP A 198 6.39 14.26 27.05
C ASP A 198 5.50 14.80 28.20
N ASP A 199 4.28 14.29 28.31
CA ASP A 199 3.33 14.60 29.37
C ASP A 199 2.63 13.31 29.80
N SER A 200 3.43 12.39 30.32
CA SER A 200 2.96 11.47 31.36
C SER A 200 2.70 12.26 32.66
N SER A 201 1.73 13.16 32.65
CA SER A 201 1.02 13.57 33.86
C SER A 201 -0.40 13.01 33.79
N SER A 202 -0.52 11.76 34.22
CA SER A 202 -1.80 11.23 34.66
C SER A 202 -2.35 12.12 35.78
N SER A 203 -3.11 13.14 35.42
CA SER A 203 -3.95 13.89 36.34
C SER A 203 -5.06 12.95 36.78
N SER A 204 -4.79 12.20 37.85
CA SER A 204 -5.85 11.62 38.67
C SER A 204 -6.73 12.78 39.12
N GLY A 205 -7.88 12.94 38.46
CA GLY A 205 -8.88 13.94 38.79
C GLY A 205 -9.31 13.80 40.24
N GLY A 206 -8.71 14.61 41.10
CA GLY A 206 -9.16 14.87 42.45
C GLY A 206 -10.49 15.61 42.37
N SER A 207 -11.58 14.86 42.55
CA SER A 207 -12.91 15.42 42.65
C SER A 207 -13.02 16.20 43.96
N SER A 208 -13.02 17.53 43.85
CA SER A 208 -13.31 18.46 44.93
C SER A 208 -14.82 18.42 45.23
N SER A 209 -15.23 17.70 46.27
CA SER A 209 -16.56 17.88 46.88
C SER A 209 -16.44 18.63 48.20
N THR A 210 -17.20 19.72 48.29
CA THR A 210 -17.35 20.67 49.39
C THR A 210 -17.61 20.03 50.76
N THR A 211 -16.90 20.54 51.75
CA THR A 211 -17.10 20.35 53.19
C THR A 211 -18.44 20.91 53.66
N GLU A 212 -19.27 20.12 54.34
CA GLU A 212 -20.03 20.55 55.53
C GLU A 212 -20.12 19.39 56.54
N SER A 213 -19.79 19.72 57.79
CA SER A 213 -19.69 18.83 58.94
C SER A 213 -21.04 18.36 59.47
N SER A 214 -21.11 17.14 59.99
CA SER A 214 -21.62 16.87 61.34
C SER A 214 -21.32 15.44 61.81
N ALA A 215 -20.55 15.37 62.90
CA ALA A 215 -20.80 14.57 64.09
C ALA A 215 -20.90 13.02 64.01
N SER A 216 -19.79 12.41 64.44
CA SER A 216 -19.70 11.57 65.64
C SER A 216 -19.85 10.04 65.56
N THR A 217 -18.87 9.41 66.22
CA THR A 217 -18.94 8.22 67.10
C THR A 217 -18.59 6.85 66.50
N THR A 218 -17.39 6.37 66.90
CA THR A 218 -17.05 4.99 67.36
C THR A 218 -17.28 3.83 66.36
N THR A 219 -16.43 2.83 66.17
CA THR A 219 -15.48 2.14 67.07
C THR A 219 -14.67 1.20 66.17
N GLU A 220 -13.37 1.12 66.44
CA GLU A 220 -12.50 -0.07 66.48
C GLU A 220 -12.73 -1.33 65.61
N SER A 221 -11.59 -1.75 65.02
CA SER A 221 -11.10 -3.14 64.88
C SER A 221 -11.83 -4.03 63.86
N ASP A 222 -11.23 -4.99 63.18
CA ASP A 222 -9.97 -5.71 63.34
C ASP A 222 -9.57 -6.31 61.98
N SER A 223 -8.29 -6.66 61.90
CA SER A 223 -7.65 -7.57 60.95
C SER A 223 -8.35 -8.93 60.86
N GLY A 224 -8.29 -9.59 59.69
CA GLY A 224 -8.81 -10.95 59.57
C GLY A 224 -8.61 -11.59 58.20
N SER A 225 -7.50 -12.31 58.08
CA SER A 225 -7.08 -13.10 56.92
C SER A 225 -7.87 -14.41 56.75
N GLN A 226 -7.74 -15.00 55.55
CA GLN A 226 -7.80 -16.44 55.18
C GLN A 226 -8.99 -16.96 54.35
N THR A 227 -8.61 -17.41 53.15
CA THR A 227 -8.74 -18.79 52.61
C THR A 227 -10.13 -19.44 52.55
N SER A 228 -10.55 -19.86 51.35
CA SER A 228 -10.84 -21.28 51.05
C SER A 228 -11.17 -21.51 49.58
N ALA A 229 -10.72 -22.69 49.12
CA ALA A 229 -10.80 -23.24 47.78
C ALA A 229 -12.19 -23.74 47.39
N ALA A 230 -12.39 -23.98 46.09
CA ALA A 230 -13.14 -25.15 45.62
C ALA A 230 -12.68 -25.56 44.23
N GLU A 231 -12.25 -26.83 44.14
CA GLU A 231 -12.02 -27.62 42.94
C GLU A 231 -13.29 -27.79 42.09
N SER A 232 -13.13 -28.12 40.81
CA SER A 232 -13.68 -29.37 40.25
C SER A 232 -13.09 -29.68 38.88
N THR A 233 -12.39 -30.81 38.85
CA THR A 233 -11.92 -31.59 37.71
C THR A 233 -13.08 -32.32 37.02
N SER A 234 -13.02 -32.51 35.69
CA SER A 234 -13.46 -33.78 35.10
C SER A 234 -12.73 -34.08 33.80
N THR A 235 -12.36 -35.34 33.65
CA THR A 235 -11.48 -35.91 32.62
C THR A 235 -12.15 -37.15 32.02
N ILE A 236 -12.04 -37.28 30.68
CA ILE A 236 -11.82 -38.50 29.86
C ILE A 236 -12.98 -39.51 29.68
N ALA A 237 -13.35 -39.83 28.42
CA ALA A 237 -12.98 -41.09 27.73
C ALA A 237 -13.73 -41.36 26.39
N THR A 238 -12.92 -41.51 25.33
CA THR A 238 -12.90 -42.48 24.20
C THR A 238 -14.08 -43.43 23.91
N ALA A 239 -14.43 -43.55 22.61
CA ALA A 239 -14.71 -44.84 21.94
C ALA A 239 -14.57 -44.75 20.40
N THR A 240 -13.98 -45.79 19.82
CA THR A 240 -13.74 -46.10 18.40
C THR A 240 -14.93 -46.85 17.77
N ALA A 241 -15.19 -46.70 16.47
CA ALA A 241 -15.79 -47.75 15.64
C ALA A 241 -15.48 -47.59 14.13
N THR A 242 -15.13 -48.72 13.53
CA THR A 242 -14.79 -49.01 12.12
C THR A 242 -16.04 -49.41 11.33
N THR A 243 -16.11 -49.11 10.02
CA THR A 243 -16.71 -50.02 9.01
C THR A 243 -16.23 -49.69 7.58
N SER A 244 -16.04 -50.77 6.84
CA SER A 244 -15.46 -50.90 5.49
C SER A 244 -16.48 -50.71 4.35
N GLY A 245 -15.98 -50.47 3.13
CA GLY A 245 -16.75 -50.57 1.89
C GLY A 245 -15.87 -50.43 0.64
N ASP A 246 -15.48 -51.57 0.09
CA ASP A 246 -14.71 -51.80 -1.14
C ASP A 246 -15.63 -51.81 -2.38
N SER A 247 -15.16 -51.30 -3.54
CA SER A 247 -15.40 -51.91 -4.86
C SER A 247 -14.57 -51.25 -5.96
N SER A 248 -13.64 -52.04 -6.50
CA SER A 248 -12.94 -51.88 -7.77
C SER A 248 -13.84 -51.88 -9.00
N SER A 249 -13.44 -51.19 -10.08
CA SER A 249 -13.45 -51.80 -11.43
C SER A 249 -12.41 -51.18 -12.36
N THR A 250 -11.63 -52.06 -12.96
CA THR A 250 -10.63 -51.86 -14.01
C THR A 250 -11.32 -52.00 -15.38
N GLY A 251 -10.89 -51.25 -16.40
CA GLY A 251 -11.44 -51.39 -17.75
C GLY A 251 -10.62 -50.68 -18.83
N THR A 252 -9.63 -51.39 -19.36
CA THR A 252 -8.78 -51.09 -20.52
C THR A 252 -9.57 -51.05 -21.84
N GLY A 253 -9.18 -50.22 -22.82
CA GLY A 253 -9.52 -50.49 -24.24
C GLY A 253 -9.48 -49.34 -25.24
N ALA A 254 -8.30 -49.15 -25.86
CA ALA A 254 -7.98 -48.75 -27.24
C ALA A 254 -9.04 -48.12 -28.19
N GLY A 255 -8.58 -47.12 -28.96
CA GLY A 255 -8.72 -47.17 -30.42
C GLY A 255 -9.19 -45.91 -31.16
N SER A 256 -8.25 -45.32 -31.91
CA SER A 256 -8.41 -44.86 -33.31
C SER A 256 -8.80 -43.40 -33.62
N THR A 257 -7.79 -42.69 -34.14
CA THR A 257 -7.76 -41.91 -35.40
C THR A 257 -8.75 -40.76 -35.64
N ALA A 258 -8.20 -39.55 -35.81
CA ALA A 258 -8.38 -38.78 -37.05
C ALA A 258 -7.26 -37.73 -37.20
N SER A 259 -6.53 -37.86 -38.30
CA SER A 259 -5.65 -36.84 -38.88
C SER A 259 -6.46 -35.64 -39.38
N ALA A 260 -5.88 -34.45 -39.30
CA ALA A 260 -5.98 -33.46 -40.36
C ALA A 260 -4.65 -32.73 -40.51
N THR A 261 -3.88 -33.20 -41.48
CA THR A 261 -2.79 -32.51 -42.15
C THR A 261 -3.37 -31.39 -43.02
N ALA A 262 -2.76 -30.20 -42.95
CA ALA A 262 -2.64 -29.31 -44.10
C ALA A 262 -1.26 -28.62 -44.06
N SER A 263 -0.31 -29.26 -44.74
CA SER A 263 0.84 -28.66 -45.44
C SER A 263 0.34 -27.61 -46.46
N ALA A 264 1.07 -26.66 -47.03
CA ALA A 264 2.39 -26.04 -46.86
C ALA A 264 2.51 -24.97 -47.98
N THR A 265 3.56 -24.13 -47.91
CA THR A 265 4.42 -23.69 -49.04
C THR A 265 4.41 -22.20 -49.44
N GLY A 266 5.64 -21.65 -49.56
CA GLY A 266 6.04 -20.44 -50.30
C GLY A 266 6.74 -19.42 -49.38
N THR A 267 8.03 -19.49 -49.04
CA THR A 267 9.28 -19.38 -49.83
C THR A 267 9.54 -17.98 -50.41
N ASN A 268 10.56 -17.33 -49.83
CA ASN A 268 11.62 -16.49 -50.43
C ASN A 268 11.37 -15.07 -50.99
N ASP A 269 12.24 -14.18 -50.48
CA ASP A 269 13.13 -13.21 -51.17
C ASP A 269 12.92 -11.70 -50.97
N ASN A 270 14.02 -11.11 -50.45
CA ASN A 270 14.66 -9.82 -50.74
C ASN A 270 13.93 -8.47 -50.58
N ALA A 271 14.45 -7.71 -49.61
CA ALA A 271 15.09 -6.39 -49.76
C ALA A 271 14.59 -5.42 -50.84
N ALA A 272 14.06 -4.27 -50.39
CA ALA A 272 14.45 -2.89 -50.76
C ALA A 272 13.23 -1.97 -50.61
N GLY A 273 13.32 -0.95 -49.76
CA GLY A 273 12.20 -0.02 -49.56
C GLY A 273 12.47 1.03 -48.49
N MET A 274 13.56 1.75 -48.64
CA MET A 274 13.86 3.00 -47.94
C MET A 274 12.76 4.04 -48.25
N VAL A 275 12.00 4.45 -47.23
CA VAL A 275 11.28 5.74 -47.27
C VAL A 275 11.49 6.44 -45.93
N THR A 276 12.52 7.27 -45.91
CA THR A 276 12.66 8.39 -44.98
C THR A 276 11.49 9.36 -45.18
N ALA A 277 10.71 9.59 -44.13
CA ALA A 277 9.81 10.73 -44.04
C ALA A 277 10.10 11.47 -42.73
N SER A 278 11.11 12.36 -42.79
CA SER A 278 11.31 13.42 -41.81
C SER A 278 10.26 14.51 -42.07
N GLY A 279 9.35 14.71 -41.12
CA GLY A 279 8.42 15.83 -41.11
C GLY A 279 8.23 16.32 -39.68
N SER A 280 9.06 17.27 -39.26
CA SER A 280 8.65 18.19 -38.19
C SER A 280 7.70 19.21 -38.81
N LEU A 281 6.67 19.61 -38.08
CA LEU A 281 6.07 20.94 -38.16
C LEU A 281 5.06 21.07 -37.02
N SER A 282 5.51 21.79 -36.01
CA SER A 282 4.74 22.71 -35.20
C SER A 282 3.47 23.21 -35.90
N GLN A 283 2.31 22.94 -35.32
CA GLN A 283 1.12 23.81 -35.29
C GLN A 283 -0.04 23.01 -34.73
N MET A 284 -0.51 23.34 -33.52
CA MET A 284 -1.94 23.44 -33.21
C MET A 284 -2.07 24.26 -31.92
N ALA A 285 -2.29 25.55 -32.09
CA ALA A 285 -2.79 26.43 -31.04
C ALA A 285 -4.04 27.15 -31.59
N SER A 286 -5.00 27.32 -30.69
CA SER A 286 -6.13 28.25 -30.74
C SER A 286 -7.44 27.76 -31.39
N ALA A 287 -8.37 27.37 -30.52
CA ALA A 287 -9.78 27.74 -30.64
C ALA A 287 -10.27 28.25 -29.28
N ILE A 288 -10.43 29.57 -29.15
CA ILE A 288 -11.20 30.26 -28.11
C ILE A 288 -12.18 31.17 -28.86
N ILE A 289 -13.45 31.14 -28.45
CA ILE A 289 -14.62 32.02 -28.75
C ILE A 289 -15.83 31.09 -28.55
N LEU A 290 -16.91 31.35 -27.80
CA LEU A 290 -17.49 32.53 -27.17
C LEU A 290 -18.57 32.01 -26.19
N ALA A 291 -18.83 32.70 -25.09
CA ALA A 291 -20.19 33.10 -24.67
C ALA A 291 -20.21 33.58 -23.22
N ALA A 292 -20.42 34.88 -23.03
CA ALA A 292 -21.39 35.44 -22.09
C ALA A 292 -21.14 36.94 -21.99
N PHE A 293 -22.14 37.76 -22.32
CA PHE A 293 -22.68 38.83 -21.49
C PHE A 293 -23.64 39.66 -22.35
N GLY A 294 -24.94 39.49 -22.10
CA GLY A 294 -25.93 40.48 -22.47
C GLY A 294 -26.16 41.43 -21.30
N MET A 295 -26.27 42.73 -21.57
CA MET A 295 -27.26 43.62 -20.93
C MET A 295 -27.25 45.00 -21.57
N TRP A 296 -28.46 45.40 -22.03
CA TRP A 296 -29.08 46.73 -21.99
C TRP A 296 -28.42 47.94 -22.67
N PHE A 297 -29.12 48.54 -23.64
CA PHE A 297 -29.85 49.81 -23.46
C PHE A 297 -30.77 50.13 -24.66
N LEU A 298 -31.90 50.77 -24.33
CA LEU A 298 -33.06 51.24 -25.11
C LEU A 298 -34.19 50.24 -25.36
#